data_AF-A0AAD3D8L0-F1
#
_entry.id   AF-A0AAD3D8L0-F1
#
_cell.length_a   1.000
_cell.length_b   1.000
_cell.length_c   1.000
_cell.angle_alpha   90.00
_cell.angle_beta   90.00
_cell.angle_gamma   90.00
#
_symmetry.space_group_name_H-M   'P 1'
#
loop_
_entity.id
_entity.type
_entity.pdbx_description
1 polymer ?
#
loop_
_entity_poly.entity_id
_entity_poly.type
_entity_poly.pdbx_seq_one_letter_code
_entity_poly.pdbx_strand_id
1 'polypeptide(L)'
;MGDIVDQSSSKIVDKNSIAFVEGCTIQTTKSIKAFQVAASGRGSFDGSTFVPLEETDDTPRADKCLIMPVGFRGTVTRVYDVDEFDANHPIIAKFMKGDAMGGEFEPPFTFLMHFDENEVEVVE
;
A
#
# COMPACT_ATOMS: atom_id res chain seq x y z
N MET A 1 6.59 -38.07 -23.61
CA MET A 1 6.50 -37.70 -22.19
C MET A 1 6.08 -36.24 -22.21
N GLY A 2 4.82 -35.96 -21.90
CA GLY A 2 4.25 -34.62 -22.09
C GLY A 2 4.89 -33.63 -21.12
N ASP A 3 5.31 -32.49 -21.64
CA ASP A 3 5.66 -31.33 -20.84
C ASP A 3 4.43 -30.91 -20.04
N ILE A 4 4.47 -31.15 -18.73
CA ILE A 4 3.54 -30.53 -17.79
C ILE A 4 4.00 -29.07 -17.71
N VAL A 5 3.36 -28.22 -18.50
CA VAL A 5 3.40 -26.78 -18.29
C VAL A 5 2.73 -26.54 -16.94
N ASP A 6 3.55 -26.20 -15.96
CA ASP A 6 3.11 -25.85 -14.63
C ASP A 6 2.10 -24.70 -14.70
N GLN A 7 1.09 -24.80 -13.84
CA GLN A 7 -0.20 -24.14 -13.99
C GLN A 7 -0.08 -22.62 -13.87
N SER A 8 -0.95 -21.96 -14.62
CA SER A 8 -1.11 -20.51 -14.67
C SER A 8 -1.35 -19.90 -13.29
N SER A 9 -0.31 -19.38 -12.63
CA SER A 9 -0.51 -18.37 -11.60
C SER A 9 -1.15 -17.16 -12.28
N SER A 10 -2.38 -16.79 -11.93
CA SER A 10 -2.99 -15.56 -12.44
C SER A 10 -2.13 -14.38 -11.98
N LYS A 11 -1.36 -13.80 -12.91
CA LYS A 11 -0.50 -12.66 -12.60
C LYS A 11 -1.40 -11.47 -12.28
N ILE A 12 -1.28 -10.98 -11.05
CA ILE A 12 -1.93 -9.74 -10.63
C ILE A 12 -1.23 -8.58 -11.32
N VAL A 13 -1.99 -7.81 -12.08
CA VAL A 13 -1.51 -6.67 -12.87
C VAL A 13 -2.28 -5.42 -12.50
N ASP A 14 -1.63 -4.27 -12.66
CA ASP A 14 -2.30 -2.98 -12.52
C ASP A 14 -3.16 -2.66 -13.76
N LYS A 15 -3.85 -1.50 -13.74
CA LYS A 15 -4.67 -1.01 -14.86
C LYS A 15 -3.92 -0.85 -16.18
N ASN A 16 -2.59 -0.74 -16.14
CA ASN A 16 -1.72 -0.59 -17.30
C ASN A 16 -1.13 -1.95 -17.75
N SER A 17 -1.62 -3.06 -17.20
CA SER A 17 -1.11 -4.41 -17.45
C SER A 17 0.33 -4.64 -16.98
N ILE A 18 0.80 -3.88 -16.00
CA ILE A 18 2.12 -4.07 -15.38
C ILE A 18 1.95 -5.02 -14.18
N ALA A 19 2.77 -6.07 -14.13
CA ALA A 19 2.70 -7.07 -13.07
C ALA A 19 3.23 -6.52 -11.73
N PHE A 20 2.50 -6.79 -10.65
CA PHE A 20 3.02 -6.61 -9.31
C PHE A 20 4.01 -7.74 -9.00
N VAL A 21 5.23 -7.37 -8.64
CA VAL A 21 6.31 -8.30 -8.29
C VAL A 21 7.05 -7.80 -7.06
N GLU A 22 7.66 -8.70 -6.30
CA GLU A 22 8.47 -8.31 -5.16
C GLU A 22 9.60 -7.35 -5.57
N GLY A 23 9.73 -6.25 -4.83
CA GLY A 23 10.71 -5.20 -5.07
C GLY A 23 10.25 -4.06 -5.97
N CYS A 24 9.11 -4.15 -6.65
CA CYS A 24 8.62 -3.01 -7.43
C CYS A 24 8.13 -1.88 -6.51
N THR A 25 8.28 -0.64 -6.98
CA THR A 25 7.68 0.52 -6.33
C THR A 25 6.24 0.63 -6.80
N ILE A 26 5.34 0.89 -5.86
CA ILE A 26 3.94 1.19 -6.15
C ILE A 26 3.57 2.57 -5.63
N GLN A 27 2.51 3.15 -6.18
CA GLN A 27 1.88 4.35 -5.65
C GLN A 27 0.37 4.19 -5.51
N THR A 28 -0.22 4.80 -4.48
CA THR A 28 -1.67 4.81 -4.28
C THR A 28 -2.39 5.58 -5.38
N THR A 29 -3.48 5.01 -5.92
CA THR A 29 -4.28 5.64 -7.00
C THR A 29 -5.49 6.42 -6.46
N LYS A 30 -5.81 6.22 -5.18
CA LYS A 30 -6.90 6.87 -4.43
C LYS A 30 -6.44 7.19 -3.02
N SER A 31 -7.20 8.00 -2.29
CA SER A 31 -6.94 8.19 -0.87
C SER A 31 -7.31 6.93 -0.08
N ILE A 32 -6.42 6.49 0.80
CA ILE A 32 -6.56 5.24 1.56
C ILE A 32 -6.42 5.55 3.06
N LYS A 33 -7.24 4.90 3.88
CA LYS A 33 -7.15 4.99 5.34
C LYS A 33 -6.42 3.77 5.90
N ALA A 34 -5.29 3.98 6.55
CA ALA A 34 -4.55 2.93 7.25
C ALA A 34 -4.86 2.98 8.75
N PHE A 35 -5.70 2.06 9.23
CA PHE A 35 -6.15 1.98 10.63
C PHE A 35 -5.22 1.17 11.54
N GLN A 36 -4.35 0.35 10.97
CA GLN A 36 -3.40 -0.52 11.67
C GLN A 36 -2.22 0.24 12.29
N VAL A 37 -2.14 1.54 12.05
CA VAL A 37 -1.00 2.38 12.42
C VAL A 37 -1.03 2.71 13.92
N ALA A 38 0.15 2.80 14.53
CA ALA A 38 0.27 3.25 15.92
C ALA A 38 -0.19 4.71 16.07
N ALA A 39 -0.53 5.12 17.29
CA ALA A 39 -1.03 6.48 17.56
C ALA A 39 -0.11 7.59 17.01
N SER A 40 1.21 7.42 17.13
CA SER A 40 2.22 8.34 16.60
C SER A 40 2.23 8.48 15.06
N GLY A 41 1.54 7.57 14.36
CA GLY A 41 1.43 7.54 12.92
C GLY A 41 0.07 7.98 12.38
N ARG A 42 -0.89 8.29 13.25
CA ARG A 42 -2.22 8.75 12.84
C ARG A 42 -2.15 10.22 12.46
N GLY A 43 -2.90 10.61 11.44
CA GLY A 43 -2.86 11.95 10.89
C GLY A 43 -3.16 11.99 9.40
N SER A 44 -2.87 13.13 8.79
CA SER A 44 -3.07 13.38 7.37
C SER A 44 -1.90 14.18 6.81
N PHE A 45 -2.01 14.63 5.56
CA PHE A 45 -1.03 15.50 4.93
C PHE A 45 -1.69 16.81 4.51
N ASP A 46 -0.99 17.92 4.75
CA ASP A 46 -1.28 19.24 4.18
C ASP A 46 -0.15 19.56 3.18
N GLY A 47 -0.46 19.48 1.88
CA GLY A 47 0.56 19.31 0.85
C GLY A 47 1.41 18.07 1.14
N SER A 48 2.74 18.17 1.03
CA SER A 48 3.67 17.09 1.38
C SER A 48 3.99 16.97 2.88
N THR A 49 3.43 17.85 3.73
CA THR A 49 3.77 17.91 5.16
C THR A 49 2.83 17.04 5.97
N PHE A 50 3.38 16.10 6.74
CA PHE A 50 2.58 15.28 7.66
C PHE A 50 2.04 16.12 8.82
N VAL A 51 0.74 16.01 9.08
CA VAL A 51 0.01 16.64 10.17
C VAL A 51 -0.50 15.54 11.12
N PRO A 52 0.09 15.38 12.31
CA PRO A 52 -0.36 14.38 13.29
C PRO A 52 -1.80 14.63 13.73
N LEU A 53 -2.53 13.54 14.00
CA LEU A 53 -3.85 13.63 14.63
C LEU A 53 -3.69 13.97 16.11
N GLU A 54 -4.33 15.05 16.55
CA GLU A 54 -4.50 15.36 17.97
C GLU A 54 -5.61 14.49 18.57
N GLU A 55 -5.24 13.33 19.11
CA GLU A 55 -6.19 12.39 19.70
C GLU A 55 -6.65 12.86 21.10
N THR A 56 -7.95 13.07 21.22
CA THR A 56 -8.67 13.30 22.48
C THR A 56 -9.54 12.09 22.83
N ASP A 57 -10.07 12.04 24.05
CA ASP A 57 -10.97 10.96 24.49
C ASP A 57 -12.23 10.84 23.61
N ASP A 58 -12.69 11.96 23.04
CA ASP A 58 -13.86 12.03 22.16
C ASP A 58 -13.54 11.77 20.68
N THR A 59 -12.28 11.53 20.31
CA THR A 59 -11.90 11.34 18.91
C THR A 59 -12.56 10.09 18.33
N PRO A 60 -13.36 10.21 17.24
CA PRO A 60 -14.03 9.07 16.65
C PRO A 60 -13.05 8.00 16.17
N ARG A 61 -13.38 6.72 16.39
CA ARG A 61 -12.53 5.59 15.96
C ARG A 61 -12.25 5.61 14.45
N ALA A 62 -13.20 6.10 13.64
CA ALA A 62 -13.08 6.21 12.19
C ALA A 62 -12.02 7.23 11.72
N ASP A 63 -11.56 8.08 12.62
CA ASP A 63 -10.56 9.12 12.36
C ASP A 63 -9.18 8.74 12.91
N LYS A 64 -9.11 7.69 13.75
CA LYS A 64 -7.87 7.14 14.32
C LYS A 64 -7.07 6.32 13.29
N CYS A 65 -6.64 6.96 12.21
CA CYS A 65 -5.93 6.36 11.08
C CYS A 65 -4.88 7.31 10.50
N LEU A 66 -4.04 6.78 9.64
CA LEU A 66 -3.28 7.58 8.67
C LEU A 66 -4.12 7.72 7.40
N ILE A 67 -4.34 8.96 6.94
CA ILE A 67 -4.89 9.23 5.62
C ILE A 67 -3.72 9.31 4.63
N MET A 68 -3.59 8.28 3.80
CA MET A 68 -2.62 8.22 2.71
C MET A 68 -3.21 8.98 1.50
N PRO A 69 -2.54 10.03 1.01
CA PRO A 69 -2.92 10.74 -0.21
C PRO A 69 -2.74 9.86 -1.46
N VAL A 70 -3.20 10.35 -2.60
CA VAL A 70 -2.87 9.77 -3.92
C VAL A 70 -1.39 9.99 -4.20
N GLY A 71 -0.70 9.02 -4.78
CA GLY A 71 0.73 9.10 -5.09
C GLY A 71 1.65 8.74 -3.93
N PHE A 72 1.10 8.18 -2.84
CA PHE A 72 1.87 7.71 -1.70
C PHE A 72 2.62 6.43 -2.05
N ARG A 73 3.95 6.42 -1.92
CA ARG A 73 4.80 5.36 -2.49
C ARG A 73 5.31 4.36 -1.47
N GLY A 74 5.40 3.11 -1.88
CA GLY A 74 5.96 2.01 -1.09
C GLY A 74 6.55 0.93 -1.98
N THR A 75 7.25 -0.03 -1.37
CA THR A 75 7.86 -1.18 -2.06
C THR A 75 7.02 -2.43 -1.84
N VAL A 76 6.68 -3.15 -2.90
CA VAL A 76 6.04 -4.47 -2.77
C VAL A 76 7.01 -5.45 -2.11
N THR A 77 6.60 -6.05 -1.01
CA THR A 77 7.38 -7.07 -0.30
C THR A 77 6.92 -8.49 -0.58
N ARG A 78 5.66 -8.65 -1.01
CA ARG A 78 5.06 -9.95 -1.34
C ARG A 78 3.80 -9.75 -2.19
N VAL A 79 3.53 -10.70 -3.08
CA VAL A 79 2.24 -10.82 -3.77
C VAL A 79 1.72 -12.23 -3.51
N TYR A 80 0.53 -12.34 -2.92
CA TYR A 80 -0.13 -13.64 -2.75
C TYR A 80 -0.83 -14.06 -4.04
N ASP A 81 -0.79 -15.36 -4.32
CA ASP A 81 -1.59 -15.94 -5.38
C ASP A 81 -3.05 -16.03 -4.92
N VAL A 82 -3.94 -15.34 -5.64
CA VAL A 82 -5.38 -15.33 -5.36
C VAL A 82 -6.06 -16.66 -5.69
N ASP A 83 -5.45 -17.48 -6.55
CA ASP A 83 -5.95 -18.81 -6.90
C ASP A 83 -5.60 -19.83 -5.80
N GLU A 84 -4.50 -19.60 -5.07
CA GLU A 84 -4.07 -20.43 -3.94
C GLU A 84 -4.69 -19.98 -2.62
N PHE A 85 -4.82 -18.67 -2.43
CA PHE A 85 -5.36 -18.04 -1.24
C PHE A 85 -6.47 -17.08 -1.63
N ASP A 86 -7.66 -17.21 -1.02
CA ASP A 86 -8.80 -16.28 -1.20
C ASP A 86 -8.52 -14.91 -0.52
N ALA A 87 -7.42 -14.29 -0.90
CA ALA A 87 -6.86 -13.08 -0.33
C ALA A 87 -7.39 -11.88 -1.09
N ASN A 88 -8.41 -11.21 -0.52
CA ASN A 88 -9.01 -10.00 -1.09
C ASN A 88 -8.04 -8.81 -1.26
N HIS A 89 -6.86 -8.84 -0.64
CA HIS A 89 -5.83 -7.80 -0.75
C HIS A 89 -4.46 -8.48 -0.88
N PRO A 90 -4.13 -9.00 -2.07
CA PRO A 90 -3.00 -9.91 -2.26
C PRO A 90 -1.63 -9.19 -2.30
N ILE A 91 -1.60 -7.87 -2.52
CA ILE A 91 -0.37 -7.10 -2.67
C ILE A 91 0.06 -6.56 -1.30
N ILE A 92 1.19 -7.01 -0.77
CA ILE A 92 1.77 -6.47 0.46
C ILE A 92 2.86 -5.48 0.11
N ALA A 93 2.71 -4.24 0.56
CA ALA A 93 3.73 -3.22 0.41
C ALA A 93 4.22 -2.65 1.74
N LYS A 94 5.50 -2.29 1.75
CA LYS A 94 6.21 -1.64 2.85
C LYS A 94 6.42 -0.17 2.52
N PHE A 95 6.04 0.67 3.49
CA PHE A 95 6.31 2.10 3.48
C PHE A 95 7.40 2.35 4.50
N MET A 96 8.49 3.00 4.10
CA MET A 96 9.65 3.23 4.96
C MET A 96 9.68 4.67 5.45
N LYS A 97 9.89 4.87 6.75
CA LYS A 97 9.94 6.20 7.34
C LYS A 97 10.98 7.09 6.65
N GLY A 98 10.57 8.29 6.23
CA GLY A 98 11.47 9.29 5.65
C GLY A 98 12.00 8.93 4.26
N ASP A 99 11.45 7.90 3.62
CA ASP A 99 11.78 7.53 2.25
C ASP A 99 10.54 7.69 1.38
N ALA A 100 10.49 8.82 0.65
CA ALA A 100 9.40 9.08 -0.29
C ALA A 100 9.51 8.25 -1.58
N MET A 101 10.62 7.52 -1.80
CA MET A 101 10.86 6.74 -3.02
C MET A 101 10.66 7.57 -4.31
N GLY A 102 11.17 8.80 -4.30
CA GLY A 102 10.98 9.76 -5.40
C GLY A 102 9.56 10.32 -5.55
N GLY A 103 8.65 10.01 -4.63
CA GLY A 103 7.32 10.60 -4.52
C GLY A 103 7.31 11.89 -3.71
N GLU A 104 6.12 12.47 -3.55
CA GLU A 104 5.92 13.73 -2.82
C GLU A 104 5.81 13.54 -1.30
N PHE A 105 5.34 12.37 -0.86
CA PHE A 105 4.98 12.14 0.54
C PHE A 105 5.97 11.21 1.23
N GLU A 106 6.60 11.70 2.29
CA GLU A 106 7.43 10.88 3.15
C GLU A 106 6.57 10.14 4.20
N PRO A 107 6.68 8.81 4.31
CA PRO A 107 6.01 8.09 5.38
C PRO A 107 6.50 8.56 6.77
N PRO A 108 5.59 8.90 7.71
CA PRO A 108 5.99 9.38 9.03
C PRO A 108 6.53 8.27 9.94
N PHE A 109 6.29 7.00 9.58
CA PHE A 109 6.76 5.79 10.24
C PHE A 109 6.80 4.62 9.25
N THR A 110 7.45 3.53 9.64
CA THR A 110 7.55 2.32 8.82
C THR A 110 6.37 1.40 9.09
N PHE A 111 5.69 0.94 8.05
CA PHE A 111 4.58 -0.02 8.17
C PHE A 111 4.41 -0.89 6.93
N LEU A 112 3.62 -1.95 7.10
CA LEU A 112 3.15 -2.83 6.03
C LEU A 112 1.65 -2.62 5.84
N MET A 113 1.19 -2.73 4.60
CA MET A 113 -0.22 -2.68 4.26
C MET A 113 -0.52 -3.61 3.10
N HIS A 114 -1.70 -4.22 3.13
CA HIS A 114 -2.22 -5.04 2.05
C HIS A 114 -3.09 -4.17 1.14
N PHE A 115 -2.99 -4.36 -0.16
CA PHE A 115 -3.74 -3.67 -1.18
C PHE A 115 -4.39 -4.64 -2.15
N ASP A 116 -5.51 -4.19 -2.70
CA ASP A 116 -6.09 -4.70 -3.94
C ASP A 116 -5.47 -4.00 -5.15
N GLU A 117 -5.47 -4.66 -6.31
CA GLU A 117 -4.86 -4.15 -7.55
C GLU A 117 -5.44 -2.82 -8.06
N ASN A 118 -6.65 -2.46 -7.62
CA ASN A 118 -7.31 -1.22 -8.02
C ASN A 118 -6.91 -0.03 -7.12
N GLU A 119 -6.21 -0.27 -6.02
CA GLU A 119 -5.83 0.77 -5.05
C GLU A 119 -4.44 1.37 -5.31
N VAL A 120 -3.63 0.66 -6.08
CA VAL A 120 -2.23 0.96 -6.33
C VAL A 120 -1.86 0.69 -7.78
N GLU A 121 -0.80 1.33 -8.25
CA GLU A 121 -0.21 1.06 -9.57
C GLU A 121 1.31 0.96 -9.44
N VAL A 122 1.94 0.23 -10.36
CA VAL A 122 3.41 0.11 -10.39
C VAL A 122 3.99 1.39 -10.99
N VAL A 123 5.09 1.87 -10.41
CA VAL A 123 5.85 3.03 -10.90
C VAL A 123 7.30 2.63 -11.18
N GLU A 124 7.77 3.05 -12.36
CA GLU A 124 9.16 2.89 -12.83
C GLU A 124 10.11 3.96 -12.28
#